data_AF-A0AAW8RGA4-F1
#
_entry.id   AF-A0AAW8RGA4-F1
#
_cell.length_a   1.000
_cell.length_b   1.000
_cell.length_c   1.000
_cell.angle_alpha   90.00
_cell.angle_beta   90.00
_cell.angle_gamma   90.00
#
_symmetry.space_group_name_H-M   'P 1'
#
loop_
_entity.id
_entity.type
_entity.pdbx_description
1 polymer ?
#
loop_
_entity_poly.entity_id
_entity_poly.type
_entity_poly.pdbx_seq_one_letter_code
_entity_poly.pdbx_strand_id
1 'polypeptide(L)'
;MITVRVSDAKKEWLSYMAEFYGITLSELLKNYSMEQLEDEYNRQTAEIAHKHWIRSGKTTVFMEESLMNLVGWNDLPFKIHARNSEAALIGKYVYW
;
A
#
# COMPACT_ATOMS: atom_id res chain seq x y z
N MET A 1 -1.53 -31.13 -1.55
CA MET A 1 -0.52 -31.07 -0.47
C MET A 1 0.62 -30.18 -0.96
N ILE A 2 0.89 -29.07 -0.27
CA ILE A 2 1.99 -28.15 -0.60
C ILE A 2 3.11 -28.41 0.40
N THR A 3 4.32 -28.64 -0.08
CA THR A 3 5.50 -28.86 0.78
C THR A 3 6.42 -27.66 0.64
N VAL A 4 6.65 -26.94 1.74
CA VAL A 4 7.51 -25.75 1.78
C VAL A 4 8.80 -26.10 2.51
N ARG A 5 9.96 -25.80 1.91
CA ARG A 5 11.27 -25.95 2.56
C ARG A 5 11.68 -24.62 3.17
N VAL A 6 12.05 -24.66 4.45
CA VAL A 6 12.54 -23.53 5.23
C VAL A 6 13.74 -23.97 6.07
N SER A 7 14.52 -23.03 6.59
CA SER A 7 15.53 -23.33 7.59
C SER A 7 14.89 -23.72 8.92
N ASP A 8 15.62 -24.45 9.76
CA ASP A 8 15.13 -24.91 11.07
C ASP A 8 14.71 -23.74 11.97
N ALA A 9 15.50 -22.67 12.02
CA ALA A 9 15.16 -21.46 12.78
C ALA A 9 13.85 -20.80 12.30
N LYS A 10 13.60 -20.78 10.98
CA LYS A 10 12.32 -20.26 10.44
C LYS A 10 11.16 -21.18 10.76
N LYS A 11 11.40 -22.50 10.75
CA LYS A 11 10.38 -23.48 11.12
C LYS A 11 9.95 -23.32 12.57
N GLU A 12 10.89 -23.16 13.50
CA GLU A 12 10.61 -22.90 14.91
C GLU A 12 9.78 -21.62 15.08
N TRP A 13 10.20 -20.54 14.43
CA TRP A 13 9.47 -19.27 14.49
C TRP A 13 8.04 -19.39 13.93
N LEU A 14 7.84 -20.04 12.78
CA LEU A 14 6.51 -20.22 12.20
C LEU A 14 5.61 -21.13 13.04
N SER A 15 6.18 -22.18 13.64
CA SER A 15 5.45 -23.05 14.57
C SER A 15 4.99 -22.26 15.80
N TYR A 16 5.87 -21.44 16.38
CA TYR A 16 5.53 -20.54 17.49
C TYR A 16 4.39 -19.59 17.12
N MET A 17 4.44 -18.98 15.93
CA MET A 17 3.38 -18.08 15.48
C MET A 17 2.04 -18.81 15.27
N ALA A 18 2.06 -20.03 14.74
CA ALA A 18 0.86 -20.84 14.58
C ALA A 18 0.21 -21.15 15.94
N GLU A 19 1.01 -21.55 16.93
CA GLU A 19 0.56 -21.76 18.31
C GLU A 19 0.02 -20.48 18.95
N PHE A 20 0.71 -19.36 18.77
CA PHE A 20 0.31 -18.05 19.29
C PHE A 20 -1.08 -17.63 18.78
N TYR A 21 -1.34 -17.83 17.49
CA TYR A 21 -2.64 -17.54 16.89
C TYR A 21 -3.69 -18.64 17.11
N GLY A 22 -3.31 -19.78 17.72
CA GLY A 22 -4.21 -20.91 17.94
C GLY A 22 -4.67 -21.61 16.66
N ILE A 23 -3.88 -21.51 15.58
CA ILE A 23 -4.19 -22.10 14.27
C ILE A 23 -3.14 -23.13 13.86
N THR A 24 -3.42 -23.92 12.84
CA THR A 24 -2.43 -24.89 12.34
C THR A 24 -1.33 -24.19 11.54
N LEU A 25 -0.12 -24.76 11.51
CA LEU A 25 0.98 -24.24 10.68
C LEU A 25 0.60 -24.19 9.19
N SER A 26 -0.19 -25.15 8.71
CA SER A 26 -0.70 -25.14 7.33
C SER A 26 -1.64 -23.97 7.06
N GLU A 27 -2.44 -23.59 8.05
CA GLU A 27 -3.39 -22.49 7.96
C GLU A 27 -2.70 -21.14 8.05
N LEU A 28 -1.71 -21.01 8.95
CA LEU A 28 -0.82 -19.85 8.98
C LEU A 28 -0.14 -19.61 7.63
N LEU A 29 0.46 -20.66 7.05
CA LEU A 29 1.13 -20.56 5.75
C LEU A 29 0.17 -20.21 4.62
N LYS A 30 -1.04 -20.77 4.65
CA LYS A 30 -2.09 -20.49 3.65
C LYS A 30 -2.52 -19.03 3.72
N ASN A 31 -2.82 -18.52 4.91
CA ASN A 31 -3.28 -17.14 5.11
C ASN A 31 -2.20 -16.15 4.69
N TYR A 32 -0.98 -16.34 5.17
CA TYR A 32 0.15 -15.48 4.80
C TYR A 32 0.43 -15.48 3.29
N SER A 33 0.38 -16.65 2.65
CA SER A 33 0.56 -16.74 1.19
C SER A 33 -0.58 -16.06 0.42
N MET A 34 -1.80 -16.12 0.95
CA MET A 34 -2.96 -15.50 0.33
C MET A 34 -2.90 -13.97 0.41
N GLU A 35 -2.57 -13.42 1.59
CA GLU A 35 -2.38 -11.98 1.77
C GLU A 35 -1.34 -11.43 0.80
N GLN A 36 -0.19 -12.08 0.66
CA GLN A 36 0.85 -11.66 -0.30
C GLN A 36 0.38 -11.71 -1.76
N LEU A 37 -0.42 -12.71 -2.13
CA LEU A 37 -0.99 -12.82 -3.48
C LEU A 37 -2.04 -11.73 -3.73
N GLU A 38 -2.87 -11.42 -2.75
CA GLU A 38 -3.88 -10.35 -2.82
C GLU A 38 -3.22 -8.98 -2.93
N ASP A 39 -2.16 -8.71 -2.16
CA ASP A 39 -1.38 -7.48 -2.25
C ASP A 39 -0.76 -7.27 -3.63
N GLU A 40 -0.18 -8.33 -4.21
CA GLU A 40 0.39 -8.31 -5.55
C GLU A 40 -0.69 -8.11 -6.62
N TYR A 41 -1.83 -8.81 -6.49
CA TYR A 41 -2.97 -8.65 -7.39
C TYR A 41 -3.54 -7.22 -7.36
N ASN A 42 -3.69 -6.64 -6.16
CA ASN A 42 -4.16 -5.28 -5.96
C ASN A 42 -3.22 -4.27 -6.61
N ARG A 43 -1.90 -4.44 -6.45
CA ARG A 43 -0.89 -3.57 -7.09
C ARG A 43 -1.01 -3.61 -8.62
N GLN A 44 -1.10 -4.80 -9.21
CA GLN A 44 -1.22 -4.95 -10.66
C GLN A 44 -2.54 -4.35 -11.18
N THR A 45 -3.63 -4.57 -10.46
CA THR A 45 -4.94 -4.02 -10.81
C THR A 45 -4.92 -2.49 -10.77
N ALA A 46 -4.30 -1.91 -9.74
CA ALA A 46 -4.11 -0.46 -9.63
C ALA A 46 -3.29 0.11 -10.79
N GLU A 47 -2.19 -0.55 -11.18
CA GLU A 47 -1.40 -0.15 -12.34
C GLU A 47 -2.20 -0.20 -13.65
N ILE A 48 -2.98 -1.26 -13.85
CA ILE A 48 -3.81 -1.44 -15.05
C ILE A 48 -4.89 -0.33 -15.09
N ALA A 49 -5.59 -0.11 -13.98
CA ALA A 49 -6.59 0.95 -13.87
C ALA A 49 -5.99 2.33 -14.16
N HIS A 50 -4.81 2.62 -13.62
CA HIS A 50 -4.10 3.87 -13.88
C HIS A 50 -3.70 4.02 -15.35
N LYS A 51 -3.18 2.96 -15.99
CA LYS A 51 -2.86 2.96 -17.43
C LYS A 51 -4.11 3.23 -18.29
N HIS A 52 -5.25 2.63 -17.93
CA HIS A 52 -6.52 2.88 -18.63
C HIS A 52 -7.03 4.31 -18.42
N TRP A 53 -6.91 4.86 -17.20
CA TRP A 53 -7.29 6.23 -16.88
C TRP A 53 -6.53 7.24 -17.74
N ILE A 54 -5.20 7.13 -17.81
CA ILE A 54 -4.36 7.98 -18.66
C ILE A 54 -4.74 7.83 -20.14
N ARG A 55 -4.92 6.60 -20.62
CA ARG A 55 -5.31 6.34 -22.03
C ARG A 55 -6.68 6.91 -22.40
N SER A 56 -7.59 7.03 -21.43
CA SER A 56 -8.90 7.67 -21.64
C SER A 56 -8.82 9.20 -21.72
N GLY A 57 -7.62 9.78 -21.74
CA GLY A 57 -7.39 11.22 -21.83
C GLY A 57 -7.64 11.97 -20.53
N LYS A 58 -7.75 11.25 -19.40
CA LYS A 58 -7.97 11.87 -18.10
C LYS A 58 -6.63 12.22 -17.45
N THR A 59 -6.48 13.49 -17.12
CA THR A 59 -5.28 14.04 -16.47
C THR A 59 -5.32 13.77 -14.97
N THR A 60 -4.23 13.23 -14.42
CA THR A 60 -4.05 13.16 -12.97
C THR A 60 -3.60 14.54 -12.51
N VAL A 61 -4.49 15.28 -11.86
CA VAL A 61 -4.16 16.55 -11.20
C VAL A 61 -3.56 16.26 -9.82
N PHE A 62 -2.58 17.05 -9.40
CA PHE A 62 -2.02 16.94 -8.05
C PHE A 62 -3.08 17.31 -7.01
N MET A 63 -2.97 16.73 -5.81
CA MET A 63 -3.95 16.96 -4.73
C MET A 63 -4.01 18.46 -4.39
N GLU A 64 -2.88 19.14 -4.40
CA GLU A 64 -2.77 20.58 -4.17
C GLU A 64 -3.59 21.36 -5.20
N GLU A 65 -3.46 21.04 -6.49
CA GLU A 65 -4.22 21.69 -7.56
C GLU A 65 -5.74 21.39 -7.44
N SER A 66 -6.10 20.17 -7.06
CA SER A 66 -7.49 19.76 -6.82
C SER A 66 -8.12 20.49 -5.64
N LEU A 67 -7.37 20.64 -4.54
CA LEU A 67 -7.82 21.34 -3.33
C LEU A 67 -7.93 22.85 -3.57
N MET A 68 -7.01 23.45 -4.32
CA MET A 68 -7.09 24.86 -4.72
C MET A 68 -8.31 25.16 -5.60
N ASN A 69 -8.73 24.19 -6.43
CA ASN A 69 -9.91 24.32 -7.28
C ASN A 69 -11.24 24.07 -6.54
N LEU A 70 -11.22 23.28 -5.46
CA LEU A 70 -12.41 22.97 -4.65
C LEU A 70 -12.67 23.99 -3.55
N VAL A 71 -11.62 24.51 -2.94
CA VAL A 71 -11.69 25.44 -1.83
C VAL A 71 -10.69 26.55 -2.18
N GLY A 72 -11.20 27.73 -2.54
CA GLY A 72 -10.33 28.85 -2.89
C GLY A 72 -9.23 29.03 -1.85
N TRP A 73 -8.02 29.37 -2.27
CA TRP A 73 -6.79 29.42 -1.45
C TRP A 73 -6.94 30.09 -0.07
N ASN A 74 -7.94 30.97 0.08
CA ASN A 74 -8.24 31.73 1.28
C ASN A 74 -9.09 30.99 2.33
N ASP A 75 -9.75 29.89 1.96
CA ASP A 75 -10.72 29.18 2.80
C ASP A 75 -10.20 27.84 3.33
N LEU A 76 -8.94 27.49 3.04
CA LEU A 76 -8.32 26.29 3.60
C LEU A 76 -8.08 26.46 5.11
N PRO A 77 -8.54 25.53 5.97
CA PRO A 77 -8.42 25.63 7.43
C PRO A 77 -6.98 25.55 7.94
N PHE A 78 -6.03 25.23 7.06
CA PHE A 78 -4.60 25.28 7.33
C PHE A 78 -3.87 25.89 6.13
N LYS A 79 -3.01 26.89 6.39
CA LYS A 79 -2.11 27.46 5.38
C LYS A 79 -0.78 26.71 5.43
N ILE A 80 -0.54 25.83 4.47
CA ILE A 80 0.77 25.20 4.27
C ILE A 80 1.75 26.26 3.74
N HIS A 81 2.55 26.83 4.65
CA HIS A 81 3.69 27.68 4.27
C HIS A 81 4.80 26.76 3.75
N ALA A 82 4.87 26.59 2.43
CA ALA A 82 6.04 25.99 1.79
C ALA A 82 7.22 26.96 1.93
N ARG A 83 7.96 26.85 3.03
CA ARG A 83 9.20 27.60 3.24
C ARG A 83 10.27 26.94 2.38
N ASN A 84 10.51 27.55 1.22
CA ASN A 84 11.66 27.42 0.31
C ASN A 84 12.40 26.06 0.23
N SER A 85 12.34 25.48 -0.97
CA SER A 85 13.33 24.57 -1.60
C SER A 85 13.59 23.15 -1.05
N GLU A 86 12.98 22.70 0.06
CA GLU A 86 13.16 21.29 0.53
C GLU A 86 11.92 20.39 0.45
N ALA A 87 10.81 20.88 -0.13
CA ALA A 87 9.57 20.09 -0.24
C ALA A 87 9.63 18.93 -1.28
N ALA A 88 10.81 18.57 -1.78
CA ALA A 88 11.01 17.44 -2.68
C ALA A 88 10.96 16.06 -1.97
N LEU A 89 10.73 16.00 -0.65
CA LEU A 89 10.87 14.73 0.11
C LEU A 89 9.66 14.28 0.94
N ILE A 90 8.52 14.96 0.86
CA ILE A 90 7.29 14.49 1.56
C ILE A 90 6.35 13.75 0.61
N GLY A 91 6.92 12.92 -0.25
CA GLY A 91 6.21 11.90 -1.04
C GLY A 91 6.30 10.50 -0.41
N LYS A 92 6.58 10.41 0.89
CA LYS A 92 6.52 9.17 1.65
C LYS A 92 5.56 9.37 2.82
N TYR A 93 4.75 8.35 3.09
CA TYR A 93 3.77 8.27 4.18
C TYR A 93 2.38 8.85 3.89
N VAL A 94 1.69 8.30 2.88
CA VAL A 94 0.28 7.95 3.05
C VAL A 94 0.06 6.61 2.33
N TYR A 95 0.07 5.53 3.10
CA TYR A 95 -0.42 4.22 2.65
C TYR A 95 -1.93 4.19 2.86
N TRP A 96 -2.67 3.80 1.83
CA TRP A 96 -4.00 3.19 1.95
C TRP A 96 -3.86 1.73 1.53
#